data_AF-A0A960UAG4-F1
#
_entry.id   AF-A0A960UAG4-F1
#
_cell.length_a   1.000
_cell.length_b   1.000
_cell.length_c   1.000
_cell.angle_alpha   90.00
_cell.angle_beta   90.00
_cell.angle_gamma   90.00
#
_symmetry.space_group_name_H-M   'P 1'
#
loop_
_entity.id
_entity.type
_entity.pdbx_description
1 polymer ?
#
loop_
_entity_poly.entity_id
_entity_poly.type
_entity_poly.pdbx_seq_one_letter_code
_entity_poly.pdbx_strand_id
1 'polypeptide(L)'
;GLHKLRGSAAGLEGEVILLTDVKLKSSEIYNLQSGILSVKQLGYSIKIVSNSSGNNQSLRALKRAAGASGTPLQAITSFKKVGTNKGYRMIFLKDNQIYFNKRSGVNPGIIDTNNLESIEESRIYAYADYPHPNNMVAIYSKVTGEKILEVGNLQSDVSFLLENLTRSLFGSDLQSWKKVLIKTGHYSSWIYLGSIQPSLVGKLVTFKTTFQVDKTSSSGYTNVPSDTHLHSGEIPELLLLKPSEIRSYLKTHSGKKLSCFIKGTVLEIR
;
A
#
# COMPACT_ATOMS: atom_id res chain seq x y z
N GLY A 1 18.09 3.04 29.15
CA GLY A 1 18.70 4.33 29.47
C GLY A 1 18.55 5.25 28.29
N LEU A 2 17.99 6.45 28.48
CA LEU A 2 17.76 7.45 27.44
C LEU A 2 18.87 8.50 27.51
N HIS A 3 19.69 8.59 26.46
CA HIS A 3 20.61 9.72 26.29
C HIS A 3 19.85 10.89 25.65
N LYS A 4 19.87 12.04 26.33
CA LYS A 4 19.32 13.33 25.89
C LYS A 4 20.36 13.99 24.97
N LEU A 5 20.05 14.15 23.69
CA LEU A 5 20.73 15.10 22.81
C LEU A 5 19.88 16.37 22.74
N ARG A 6 20.40 17.47 23.28
CA ARG A 6 19.89 18.83 23.06
C ARG A 6 20.38 19.28 21.68
N GLY A 7 19.45 19.42 20.74
CA GLY A 7 19.66 20.11 19.47
C GLY A 7 18.48 21.04 19.23
N SER A 8 18.77 22.32 19.01
CA SER A 8 17.81 23.33 18.55
C SER A 8 17.21 22.87 17.22
N ALA A 9 15.89 22.65 17.17
CA ALA A 9 15.20 22.29 15.94
C ALA A 9 14.43 23.51 15.43
N ALA A 10 15.04 24.21 14.47
CA ALA A 10 14.26 24.84 13.41
C ALA A 10 13.38 23.76 12.76
N GLY A 11 12.11 24.08 12.52
CA GLY A 11 11.01 23.13 12.29
C GLY A 11 11.32 22.02 11.28
N LEU A 12 11.23 20.78 11.75
CA LEU A 12 11.04 19.59 10.92
C LEU A 12 9.55 19.25 10.96
N GLU A 13 8.79 19.80 10.01
CA GLU A 13 7.47 19.25 9.72
C GLU A 13 7.65 17.93 8.97
N GLY A 14 7.14 16.83 9.54
CA GLY A 14 7.25 15.50 8.96
C GLY A 14 6.14 14.61 9.47
N GLU A 15 5.84 13.54 8.75
CA GLU A 15 4.78 12.60 9.13
C GLU A 15 5.37 11.19 9.36
N VAL A 16 4.91 10.53 10.42
CA VAL A 16 5.35 9.23 10.88
C VAL A 16 4.21 8.21 10.73
N ILE A 17 4.46 7.10 10.04
CA ILE A 17 3.57 5.94 10.11
C ILE A 17 4.10 4.97 11.16
N LEU A 18 3.27 4.67 12.15
CA LEU A 18 3.51 3.57 13.07
C LEU A 18 2.77 2.32 12.59
N LEU A 19 3.53 1.32 12.12
CA LEU A 19 3.01 -0.02 11.83
C LEU A 19 3.22 -0.90 13.07
N THR A 20 2.14 -1.39 13.67
CA THR A 20 2.23 -2.20 14.90
C THR A 20 1.26 -3.37 14.90
N ASP A 21 1.66 -4.47 15.52
CA ASP A 21 0.73 -5.52 15.95
C ASP A 21 -0.14 -4.97 17.11
N VAL A 22 -1.38 -5.44 17.27
CA VAL A 22 -2.22 -5.12 18.43
C VAL A 22 -1.69 -5.78 19.71
N LYS A 23 -0.81 -6.79 19.62
CA LYS A 23 -0.23 -7.44 20.82
C LYS A 23 0.80 -6.56 21.54
N LEU A 24 0.32 -5.59 22.30
CA LEU A 24 1.12 -4.76 23.21
C LEU A 24 1.27 -5.43 24.58
N LYS A 25 2.47 -5.40 25.15
CA LYS A 25 2.72 -5.70 26.57
C LYS A 25 2.12 -4.60 27.44
N SER A 26 1.78 -4.95 28.68
CA SER A 26 1.21 -3.98 29.64
C SER A 26 2.07 -2.73 29.82
N SER A 27 3.41 -2.88 29.85
CA SER A 27 4.35 -1.75 29.93
C SER A 27 4.38 -0.87 28.68
N GLU A 28 4.08 -1.42 27.50
CA GLU A 28 4.03 -0.69 26.23
C GLU A 28 2.72 0.11 26.14
N ILE A 29 1.62 -0.44 26.64
CA ILE A 29 0.30 0.22 26.69
C ILE A 29 0.35 1.55 27.44
N TYR A 30 1.04 1.61 28.58
CA TYR A 30 1.12 2.83 29.39
C TYR A 30 1.98 3.93 28.75
N ASN A 31 3.02 3.55 28.01
CA ASN A 31 3.99 4.50 27.45
C ASN A 31 3.68 4.92 26.00
N LEU A 32 2.77 4.22 25.32
CA LEU A 32 2.48 4.49 23.92
C LEU A 32 1.89 5.90 23.73
N GLN A 33 0.89 6.27 24.54
CA GLN A 33 0.24 7.57 24.40
C GLN A 33 1.19 8.73 24.69
N SER A 34 2.00 8.63 25.76
CA SER A 34 2.98 9.66 26.11
C SER A 34 4.06 9.80 25.04
N GLY A 35 4.56 8.68 24.50
CA GLY A 35 5.51 8.70 23.37
C GLY A 35 4.94 9.37 22.12
N ILE A 36 3.69 9.09 21.77
CA ILE A 36 2.99 9.74 20.65
C ILE A 36 2.84 11.24 20.87
N LEU A 37 2.48 11.67 22.08
CA LEU A 37 2.39 13.09 22.42
C LEU A 37 3.76 13.79 22.33
N SER A 38 4.84 13.14 22.78
CA SER A 38 6.19 13.69 22.66
C SER A 38 6.61 13.86 21.19
N VAL A 39 6.34 12.87 20.33
CA VAL A 39 6.65 12.97 18.89
C VAL A 39 5.81 14.08 18.23
N LYS A 40 4.55 14.24 18.64
CA LYS A 40 3.70 15.35 18.20
C LYS A 40 4.22 16.72 18.65
N GLN A 41 4.71 16.83 19.89
CA GLN A 41 5.33 18.06 20.41
C GLN A 41 6.60 18.45 19.65
N LEU A 42 7.28 17.48 19.02
CA LEU A 42 8.42 17.73 18.14
C LEU A 42 8.03 18.22 16.74
N GLY A 43 6.73 18.38 16.45
CA GLY A 43 6.23 18.89 15.17
C GLY A 43 5.83 17.81 14.16
N TYR A 44 5.86 16.52 14.53
CA TYR A 44 5.50 15.43 13.62
C TYR A 44 4.02 15.07 13.70
N SER A 45 3.38 14.85 12.55
CA SER A 45 2.07 14.18 12.48
C SER A 45 2.27 12.66 12.51
N ILE A 46 1.35 11.93 13.15
CA ILE A 46 1.51 10.48 13.34
C ILE A 46 0.22 9.76 12.95
N LYS A 47 0.32 8.81 12.02
CA LYS A 47 -0.74 7.86 11.68
C LYS A 47 -0.40 6.48 12.24
N ILE A 48 -1.36 5.82 12.87
CA ILE A 48 -1.17 4.49 13.45
C ILE A 48 -1.95 3.47 12.63
N VAL A 49 -1.26 2.43 12.16
CA VAL A 49 -1.84 1.29 11.46
C VAL A 49 -1.61 0.05 12.29
N SER A 50 -2.66 -0.73 12.50
CA SER A 50 -2.55 -1.97 13.26
C SER A 50 -3.39 -3.09 12.69
N ASN A 51 -3.06 -4.33 13.05
CA ASN A 51 -3.93 -5.46 12.72
C ASN A 51 -5.28 -5.33 13.43
N SER A 52 -6.31 -6.01 12.94
CA SER A 52 -7.65 -5.98 13.57
C SER A 52 -7.83 -7.05 14.66
N SER A 53 -6.73 -7.65 15.15
CA SER A 53 -6.81 -8.84 15.99
C SER A 53 -5.90 -8.76 17.21
N GLY A 54 -6.50 -8.43 18.34
CA GLY A 54 -5.87 -8.57 19.64
C GLY A 54 -6.83 -8.26 20.77
N ASN A 55 -6.33 -8.33 22.00
CA ASN A 55 -7.18 -8.12 23.16
C ASN A 55 -7.74 -6.67 23.21
N ASN A 56 -8.87 -6.50 23.87
CA ASN A 56 -9.55 -5.20 23.95
C ASN A 56 -8.71 -4.12 24.66
N GLN A 57 -7.84 -4.51 25.59
CA GLN A 57 -7.01 -3.56 26.31
C GLN A 57 -6.00 -2.89 25.37
N SER A 58 -5.32 -3.67 24.54
CA SER A 58 -4.34 -3.18 23.59
C SER A 58 -5.00 -2.41 22.44
N LEU A 59 -6.16 -2.87 21.94
CA LEU A 59 -6.90 -2.12 20.92
C LEU A 59 -7.37 -0.76 21.46
N ARG A 60 -7.87 -0.70 22.70
CA ARG A 60 -8.24 0.56 23.37
C ARG A 60 -7.02 1.45 23.60
N ALA A 61 -5.86 0.89 23.89
CA ALA A 61 -4.62 1.65 24.03
C ALA A 61 -4.20 2.28 22.70
N LEU A 62 -4.25 1.52 21.60
CA LEU A 62 -3.95 2.00 20.25
C LEU A 62 -4.93 3.08 19.79
N LYS A 63 -6.24 2.90 20.05
CA LYS A 63 -7.25 3.92 19.74
C LYS A 63 -7.01 5.22 20.52
N ARG A 64 -6.65 5.13 21.80
CA ARG A 64 -6.27 6.30 22.62
C ARG A 64 -5.00 6.98 22.11
N ALA A 65 -3.98 6.20 21.75
CA ALA A 65 -2.76 6.72 21.17
C ALA A 65 -3.00 7.42 19.82
N ALA A 66 -3.81 6.83 18.95
CA ALA A 66 -4.21 7.44 17.68
C ALA A 66 -4.99 8.75 17.92
N GLY A 67 -5.95 8.74 18.85
CA GLY A 67 -6.66 9.95 19.27
C GLY A 67 -5.72 11.06 19.76
N ALA A 68 -4.67 10.72 20.50
CA ALA A 68 -3.64 11.67 20.94
C ALA A 68 -2.80 12.22 19.78
N SER A 69 -2.58 11.44 18.71
CA SER A 69 -1.94 11.94 17.49
C SER A 69 -2.85 12.88 16.69
N GLY A 70 -4.17 12.78 16.86
CA GLY A 70 -5.16 13.55 16.11
C GLY A 70 -5.64 12.84 14.84
N THR A 71 -5.37 11.53 14.71
CA THR A 71 -5.82 10.71 13.57
C THR A 71 -6.55 9.46 14.06
N PRO A 72 -7.56 8.95 13.34
CA PRO A 72 -8.18 7.68 13.71
C PRO A 72 -7.20 6.52 13.50
N LEU A 73 -7.31 5.49 14.34
CA LEU A 73 -6.59 4.23 14.15
C LEU A 73 -7.01 3.60 12.81
N GLN A 74 -6.05 3.24 11.97
CA GLN A 74 -6.32 2.51 10.74
C GLN A 74 -6.14 1.01 10.99
N ALA A 75 -7.26 0.29 11.06
CA ALA A 75 -7.26 -1.15 11.29
C ALA A 75 -7.20 -1.92 9.97
N ILE A 76 -6.22 -2.83 9.84
CA ILE A 76 -6.07 -3.75 8.71
C ILE A 76 -7.23 -4.73 8.72
N THR A 77 -7.97 -4.81 7.62
CA THR A 77 -9.05 -5.77 7.45
C THR A 77 -8.51 -7.10 6.98
N SER A 78 -8.84 -8.16 7.70
CA SER A 78 -8.57 -9.54 7.30
C SER A 78 -9.84 -10.17 6.75
N PHE A 79 -9.75 -10.94 5.67
CA PHE A 79 -10.95 -11.53 5.05
C PHE A 79 -10.71 -12.90 4.41
N LYS A 80 -11.77 -13.70 4.36
CA LYS A 80 -11.80 -15.04 3.74
C LYS A 80 -13.11 -15.25 2.98
N LYS A 81 -13.01 -15.90 1.82
CA LYS A 81 -14.16 -16.50 1.15
C LYS A 81 -14.46 -17.85 1.79
N VAL A 82 -15.73 -18.12 2.08
CA VAL A 82 -16.19 -19.43 2.56
C VAL A 82 -17.38 -19.89 1.72
N GLY A 83 -17.44 -21.18 1.43
CA GLY A 83 -18.63 -21.81 0.86
C GLY A 83 -19.42 -22.49 1.97
N THR A 84 -20.71 -22.18 2.05
CA THR A 84 -21.63 -22.74 3.03
C THR A 84 -22.72 -23.54 2.32
N ASN A 85 -23.53 -24.25 3.09
CA ASN A 85 -24.76 -24.87 2.59
C ASN A 85 -25.78 -23.86 2.00
N LYS A 86 -25.57 -22.55 2.18
CA LYS A 86 -26.40 -21.47 1.61
C LYS A 86 -25.66 -20.66 0.52
N GLY A 87 -24.55 -21.18 0.01
CA GLY A 87 -23.73 -20.57 -1.03
C GLY A 87 -22.50 -19.86 -0.50
N TYR A 88 -21.87 -19.03 -1.34
CA TYR A 88 -20.64 -18.33 -0.98
C TYR A 88 -20.88 -17.11 -0.11
N ARG A 89 -19.98 -16.91 0.86
CA ARG A 89 -19.93 -15.77 1.76
C ARG A 89 -18.52 -15.22 1.83
N MET A 90 -18.40 -13.91 2.01
CA MET A 90 -17.15 -13.27 2.42
C MET A 90 -17.28 -12.93 3.90
N ILE A 91 -16.30 -13.34 4.70
CA ILE A 91 -16.20 -13.00 6.11
C ILE A 91 -15.03 -12.03 6.27
N PHE A 92 -15.25 -10.95 6.99
CA PHE A 92 -14.30 -9.88 7.25
C PHE A 92 -14.08 -9.73 8.75
N LEU A 93 -12.87 -9.37 9.15
CA LEU A 93 -12.48 -9.02 10.51
C LEU A 93 -11.85 -7.64 10.47
N LYS A 94 -12.52 -6.67 11.09
CA LYS A 94 -12.09 -5.27 11.18
C LYS A 94 -12.42 -4.73 12.58
N ASP A 95 -11.47 -4.07 13.24
CA ASP A 95 -11.69 -3.44 14.56
C ASP A 95 -12.25 -4.39 15.66
N ASN A 96 -11.75 -5.62 15.77
CA ASN A 96 -12.31 -6.67 16.64
C ASN A 96 -13.78 -7.03 16.35
N GLN A 97 -14.29 -6.70 15.16
CA GLN A 97 -15.66 -6.98 14.75
C GLN A 97 -15.65 -7.91 13.53
N ILE A 98 -16.50 -8.93 13.56
CA ILE A 98 -16.70 -9.83 12.42
C ILE A 98 -17.89 -9.33 11.60
N TYR A 99 -17.65 -9.15 10.31
CA TYR A 99 -18.67 -8.80 9.32
C TYR A 99 -18.78 -9.89 8.26
N PHE A 100 -19.93 -9.98 7.59
CA PHE A 100 -20.13 -10.88 6.47
C PHE A 100 -21.17 -10.35 5.49
N ASN A 101 -21.13 -10.85 4.26
CA ASN A 101 -22.10 -10.51 3.21
C ASN A 101 -22.95 -11.73 2.82
N LYS A 102 -24.27 -11.54 2.70
CA LYS A 102 -25.21 -12.53 2.16
C LYS A 102 -25.12 -12.72 0.64
N ARG A 103 -24.55 -11.77 -0.12
CA ARG A 103 -24.36 -11.83 -1.59
C ARG A 103 -22.87 -11.78 -1.95
N SER A 104 -22.45 -12.65 -2.87
CA SER A 104 -21.07 -12.65 -3.39
C SER A 104 -20.86 -11.42 -4.30
N GLY A 105 -20.04 -10.45 -3.89
CA GLY A 105 -19.74 -9.31 -4.76
C GLY A 105 -19.01 -8.12 -4.15
N VAL A 106 -18.71 -8.11 -2.84
CA VAL A 106 -17.96 -6.99 -2.24
C VAL A 106 -16.48 -7.12 -2.57
N ASN A 107 -15.93 -6.09 -3.22
CA ASN A 107 -14.48 -5.93 -3.41
C ASN A 107 -13.83 -5.70 -2.04
N PRO A 108 -12.93 -6.59 -1.60
CA PRO A 108 -12.39 -6.53 -0.25
C PRO A 108 -11.34 -5.44 -0.03
N GLY A 109 -10.92 -4.71 -1.07
CA GLY A 109 -9.97 -3.60 -0.94
C GLY A 109 -10.57 -2.31 -0.33
N ILE A 110 -11.88 -2.11 -0.44
CA ILE A 110 -12.59 -0.95 0.14
C ILE A 110 -13.91 -1.46 0.74
N ILE A 111 -13.87 -1.77 2.03
CA ILE A 111 -15.03 -2.33 2.73
C ILE A 111 -15.85 -1.19 3.32
N ASP A 112 -17.04 -0.98 2.76
CA ASP A 112 -18.10 -0.20 3.41
C ASP A 112 -18.86 -1.09 4.40
N THR A 113 -18.52 -0.95 5.68
CA THR A 113 -19.10 -1.75 6.76
C THR A 113 -20.59 -1.49 6.97
N ASN A 114 -21.14 -0.39 6.47
CA ASN A 114 -22.57 -0.06 6.63
C ASN A 114 -23.48 -1.01 5.84
N ASN A 115 -22.94 -1.63 4.80
CA ASN A 115 -23.67 -2.55 3.92
C ASN A 115 -23.40 -4.02 4.25
N LEU A 116 -22.73 -4.30 5.37
CA LEU A 116 -22.39 -5.64 5.81
C LEU A 116 -23.16 -6.01 7.07
N GLU A 117 -23.48 -7.30 7.20
CA GLU A 117 -24.00 -7.83 8.45
C GLU A 117 -22.85 -8.02 9.43
N SER A 118 -23.08 -7.71 10.70
CA SER A 118 -22.11 -7.87 11.77
C SER A 118 -22.58 -8.91 12.78
N ILE A 119 -21.63 -9.61 13.39
CA ILE A 119 -21.90 -10.52 14.51
C ILE A 119 -21.86 -9.73 15.81
N GLU A 120 -22.92 -9.71 16.60
CA GLU A 120 -22.92 -9.03 17.90
C GLU A 120 -21.71 -9.41 18.78
N GLU A 121 -21.10 -8.41 19.42
CA GLU A 121 -19.86 -8.59 20.20
C GLU A 121 -20.02 -9.67 21.30
N SER A 122 -21.16 -9.69 21.98
CA SER A 122 -21.50 -10.70 22.99
C SER A 122 -21.45 -12.12 22.44
N ARG A 123 -21.88 -12.33 21.20
CA ARG A 123 -21.86 -13.62 20.52
C ARG A 123 -20.45 -14.02 20.08
N ILE A 124 -19.59 -13.05 19.78
CA ILE A 124 -18.17 -13.32 19.50
C ILE A 124 -17.50 -13.86 20.77
N TYR A 125 -17.68 -13.19 21.90
CA TYR A 125 -17.04 -13.57 23.16
C TYR A 125 -17.59 -14.85 23.78
N ALA A 126 -18.81 -15.26 23.42
CA ALA A 126 -19.33 -16.57 23.79
C ALA A 126 -18.52 -17.75 23.21
N TYR A 127 -17.75 -17.51 22.12
CA TYR A 127 -17.03 -18.56 21.41
C TYR A 127 -15.51 -18.37 21.33
N ALA A 128 -14.99 -17.19 21.67
CA ALA A 128 -13.55 -16.92 21.71
C ALA A 128 -13.25 -15.69 22.59
N ASP A 129 -12.10 -15.66 23.25
CA ASP A 129 -11.67 -14.51 24.07
C ASP A 129 -11.60 -13.20 23.27
N TYR A 130 -11.24 -13.30 21.99
CA TYR A 130 -11.29 -12.20 21.02
C TYR A 130 -11.29 -12.78 19.58
N PRO A 131 -11.82 -12.02 18.61
CA PRO A 131 -11.80 -12.44 17.23
C PRO A 131 -10.40 -12.29 16.61
N HIS A 132 -10.04 -13.25 15.76
CA HIS A 132 -8.74 -13.38 15.12
C HIS A 132 -8.91 -13.99 13.71
N PRO A 133 -8.02 -13.73 12.75
CA PRO A 133 -8.11 -14.33 11.41
C PRO A 133 -8.19 -15.87 11.38
N ASN A 134 -7.73 -16.51 12.46
CA ASN A 134 -7.71 -17.97 12.62
C ASN A 134 -9.05 -18.53 13.15
N ASN A 135 -9.85 -17.74 13.87
CA ASN A 135 -11.10 -18.20 14.48
C ASN A 135 -12.36 -17.55 13.88
N MET A 136 -12.23 -16.51 13.04
CA MET A 136 -13.37 -15.77 12.47
C MET A 136 -14.39 -16.65 11.71
N VAL A 137 -13.91 -17.68 10.99
CA VAL A 137 -14.78 -18.62 10.27
C VAL A 137 -15.53 -19.55 11.22
N ALA A 138 -14.86 -20.02 12.27
CA ALA A 138 -15.46 -20.88 13.27
C ALA A 138 -16.53 -20.13 14.08
N ILE A 139 -16.25 -18.89 14.48
CA ILE A 139 -17.21 -18.01 15.16
C ILE A 139 -18.44 -17.78 14.26
N TYR A 140 -18.21 -17.42 13.00
CA TYR A 140 -19.29 -17.25 12.03
C TYR A 140 -20.18 -18.49 11.91
N SER A 141 -19.60 -19.68 11.74
CA SER A 141 -20.34 -20.94 11.61
C SER A 141 -21.18 -21.24 12.86
N LYS A 142 -20.60 -21.07 14.06
CA LYS A 142 -21.31 -21.30 15.32
C LYS A 142 -22.46 -20.31 15.55
N VAL A 143 -22.26 -19.04 15.22
CA VAL A 143 -23.27 -18.00 15.46
C VAL A 143 -24.41 -18.07 14.45
N THR A 144 -24.10 -18.35 13.18
CA THR A 144 -25.10 -18.37 12.10
C THR A 144 -25.76 -19.73 11.92
N GLY A 145 -25.15 -20.80 12.47
CA GLY A 145 -25.56 -22.18 12.23
C GLY A 145 -25.27 -22.67 10.80
N GLU A 146 -24.53 -21.89 9.99
CA GLU A 146 -24.18 -22.29 8.63
C GLU A 146 -23.03 -23.31 8.63
N LYS A 147 -23.25 -24.43 7.94
CA LYS A 147 -22.24 -25.48 7.78
C LYS A 147 -21.22 -25.02 6.75
N ILE A 148 -19.95 -24.97 7.14
CA ILE A 148 -18.83 -24.65 6.25
C ILE A 148 -18.46 -25.88 5.42
N LEU A 149 -18.44 -25.73 4.10
CA LEU A 149 -18.08 -26.79 3.15
C LEU A 149 -16.67 -26.56 2.60
N GLU A 150 -16.26 -25.30 2.46
CA GLU A 150 -14.95 -24.91 1.95
C GLU A 150 -14.51 -23.57 2.55
N VAL A 151 -13.19 -23.40 2.67
CA VAL A 151 -12.56 -22.18 3.20
C VAL A 151 -11.44 -21.76 2.27
N GLY A 152 -11.53 -20.54 1.75
CA GLY A 152 -10.49 -19.92 0.94
C GLY A 152 -9.32 -19.40 1.76
N ASN A 153 -8.28 -18.96 1.05
CA ASN A 153 -7.08 -18.39 1.64
C ASN A 153 -7.37 -17.09 2.40
N LEU A 154 -6.61 -16.85 3.47
CA LEU A 154 -6.63 -15.58 4.18
C LEU A 154 -6.05 -14.49 3.30
N GLN A 155 -6.76 -13.37 3.19
CA GLN A 155 -6.33 -12.17 2.47
C GLN A 155 -6.47 -10.95 3.39
N SER A 156 -5.78 -9.87 3.05
CA SER A 156 -5.82 -8.60 3.80
C SER A 156 -5.70 -7.38 2.90
N ASP A 157 -6.15 -6.23 3.39
CA ASP A 157 -6.10 -4.94 2.71
C ASP A 157 -4.80 -4.16 2.99
N VAL A 158 -3.80 -4.79 3.62
CA VAL A 158 -2.53 -4.14 4.03
C VAL A 158 -1.88 -3.38 2.89
N SER A 159 -1.75 -4.03 1.72
CA SER A 159 -1.12 -3.41 0.54
C SER A 159 -1.85 -2.14 0.11
N PHE A 160 -3.18 -2.16 0.13
CA PHE A 160 -4.01 -1.01 -0.23
C PHE A 160 -3.92 0.11 0.81
N LEU A 161 -3.94 -0.23 2.11
CA LEU A 161 -3.76 0.74 3.19
C LEU A 161 -2.40 1.42 3.12
N LEU A 162 -1.32 0.64 2.94
CA LEU A 162 0.03 1.18 2.79
C LEU A 162 0.16 2.06 1.54
N GLU A 163 -0.44 1.66 0.43
CA GLU A 163 -0.46 2.46 -0.79
C GLU A 163 -1.19 3.80 -0.58
N ASN A 164 -2.33 3.82 0.09
CA ASN A 164 -3.04 5.07 0.39
C ASN A 164 -2.27 5.96 1.38
N LEU A 165 -1.65 5.35 2.39
CA LEU A 165 -0.85 6.09 3.37
C LEU A 165 0.37 6.73 2.71
N THR A 166 1.10 5.97 1.91
CA THR A 166 2.25 6.49 1.14
C THR A 166 1.83 7.59 0.17
N ARG A 167 0.71 7.45 -0.55
CA ARG A 167 0.14 8.55 -1.35
C ARG A 167 -0.21 9.79 -0.53
N SER A 168 -0.69 9.63 0.71
CA SER A 168 -1.03 10.78 1.56
C SER A 168 0.20 11.51 2.12
N LEU A 169 1.31 10.78 2.29
CA LEU A 169 2.57 11.25 2.90
C LEU A 169 3.49 11.96 1.93
N PHE A 170 3.62 11.38 0.75
CA PHE A 170 4.52 11.86 -0.29
C PHE A 170 3.76 12.77 -1.28
N GLY A 171 2.54 13.19 -0.90
CA GLY A 171 1.58 13.83 -1.78
C GLY A 171 1.09 12.91 -2.90
N SER A 172 0.09 13.39 -3.64
CA SER A 172 -0.29 12.85 -4.95
C SER A 172 0.86 12.84 -5.98
N ASP A 173 2.06 13.25 -5.59
CA ASP A 173 3.32 13.21 -6.34
C ASP A 173 4.09 11.90 -6.22
N LEU A 174 3.51 10.88 -5.57
CA LEU A 174 3.41 9.62 -6.31
C LEU A 174 2.44 9.87 -7.47
N GLN A 175 2.88 10.65 -8.48
CA GLN A 175 2.18 10.71 -9.76
C GLN A 175 1.89 9.25 -10.09
N SER A 176 0.65 8.92 -10.43
CA SER A 176 0.31 7.58 -10.90
C SER A 176 1.10 7.38 -12.18
N TRP A 177 2.39 7.03 -12.05
CA TRP A 177 3.35 7.04 -13.12
C TRP A 177 2.83 6.01 -14.08
N LYS A 178 2.35 6.49 -15.22
CA LYS A 178 1.77 5.64 -16.23
C LYS A 178 2.88 4.75 -16.74
N LYS A 179 2.63 3.45 -16.65
CA LYS A 179 3.57 2.45 -17.13
C LYS A 179 3.30 2.27 -18.61
N VAL A 180 4.27 2.66 -19.43
CA VAL A 180 4.14 2.69 -20.88
C VAL A 180 5.10 1.69 -21.49
N LEU A 181 4.56 0.74 -22.26
CA LEU A 181 5.36 -0.21 -23.02
C LEU A 181 5.73 0.43 -24.34
N ILE A 182 7.03 0.59 -24.57
CA ILE A 182 7.55 1.14 -25.82
C ILE A 182 8.29 0.06 -26.59
N LYS A 183 8.14 0.06 -27.92
CA LYS A 183 8.90 -0.79 -28.85
C LYS A 183 9.91 0.06 -29.62
N THR A 184 11.18 -0.30 -29.51
CA THR A 184 12.33 0.31 -30.17
C THR A 184 13.03 -0.74 -31.04
N GLY A 185 12.69 -0.78 -32.33
CA GLY A 185 13.15 -1.84 -33.23
C GLY A 185 12.69 -3.22 -32.77
N HIS A 186 13.65 -4.09 -32.42
CA HIS A 186 13.40 -5.45 -31.89
C HIS A 186 13.27 -5.52 -30.36
N TYR A 187 13.45 -4.41 -29.66
CA TYR A 187 13.39 -4.36 -28.19
C TYR A 187 12.09 -3.74 -27.71
N SER A 188 11.59 -4.22 -26.57
CA SER A 188 10.48 -3.61 -25.85
C SER A 188 10.89 -3.35 -24.41
N SER A 189 10.54 -2.19 -23.88
CA SER A 189 10.85 -1.81 -22.51
C SER A 189 9.71 -1.03 -21.89
N TRP A 190 9.49 -1.26 -20.60
CA TRP A 190 8.59 -0.43 -19.81
C TRP A 190 9.30 0.85 -19.38
N ILE A 191 8.63 1.99 -19.56
CA ILE A 191 9.01 3.28 -18.99
C ILE A 191 7.85 3.84 -18.16
N TYR A 192 8.17 4.73 -17.25
CA TYR A 192 7.24 5.36 -16.32
C TYR A 192 7.17 6.86 -16.59
N LEU A 193 5.99 7.45 -16.67
CA LEU A 193 5.87 8.88 -16.91
C LEU A 193 4.66 9.49 -16.26
N GLY A 194 4.77 10.79 -15.98
CA GLY A 194 3.82 11.51 -15.15
C GLY A 194 2.44 11.65 -15.74
N SER A 195 2.40 11.89 -17.04
CA SER A 195 1.18 12.01 -17.81
C SER A 195 1.45 11.59 -19.25
N ILE A 196 0.50 10.84 -19.81
CA ILE A 196 0.49 10.44 -21.21
C ILE A 196 -0.94 10.33 -21.69
N GLN A 197 -1.21 10.79 -22.92
CA GLN A 197 -2.53 10.66 -23.52
C GLN A 197 -2.74 9.22 -24.03
N PRO A 198 -3.88 8.58 -23.74
CA PRO A 198 -4.22 7.26 -24.27
C PRO A 198 -4.20 7.18 -25.81
N SER A 199 -4.44 8.31 -26.48
CA SER A 199 -4.40 8.45 -27.95
C SER A 199 -3.02 8.24 -28.57
N LEU A 200 -1.98 8.04 -27.76
CA LEU A 200 -0.61 7.76 -28.21
C LEU A 200 -0.34 6.27 -28.43
N VAL A 201 -1.22 5.37 -27.97
CA VAL A 201 -1.10 3.93 -28.28
C VAL A 201 -1.10 3.72 -29.80
N GLY A 202 -0.12 2.95 -30.29
CA GLY A 202 0.13 2.71 -31.70
C GLY A 202 0.95 3.79 -32.42
N LYS A 203 1.25 4.93 -31.77
CA LYS A 203 2.01 6.03 -32.39
C LYS A 203 3.50 5.93 -32.10
N LEU A 204 4.30 6.36 -33.08
CA LEU A 204 5.74 6.57 -32.92
C LEU A 204 5.97 7.90 -32.21
N VAL A 205 6.67 7.86 -31.08
CA VAL A 205 6.91 9.03 -30.22
C VAL A 205 8.37 9.06 -29.76
N THR A 206 8.84 10.25 -29.40
CA THR A 206 10.15 10.44 -28.79
C THR A 206 10.00 10.87 -27.33
N PHE A 207 10.76 10.24 -26.44
CA PHE A 207 10.83 10.58 -25.02
C PHE A 207 12.22 11.11 -24.71
N LYS A 208 12.29 12.22 -23.97
CA LYS A 208 13.48 12.62 -23.22
C LYS A 208 13.36 12.03 -21.83
N THR A 209 14.37 11.31 -21.37
CA THR A 209 14.30 10.60 -20.10
C THR A 209 15.67 10.38 -19.47
N THR A 210 15.69 10.15 -18.16
CA THR A 210 16.89 9.79 -17.40
C THR A 210 16.76 8.37 -16.89
N PHE A 211 17.73 7.50 -17.16
CA PHE A 211 17.77 6.13 -16.65
C PHE A 211 18.75 5.97 -15.49
N GLN A 212 18.44 5.02 -14.61
CA GLN A 212 19.29 4.59 -13.51
C GLN A 212 19.25 3.07 -13.33
N VAL A 213 20.28 2.53 -12.67
CA VAL A 213 20.34 1.10 -12.34
C VAL A 213 19.21 0.75 -11.37
N ASP A 214 18.50 -0.33 -11.67
CA ASP A 214 17.44 -0.88 -10.82
C ASP A 214 17.51 -2.40 -10.86
N LYS A 215 17.96 -2.98 -9.74
CA LYS A 215 18.12 -4.43 -9.57
C LYS A 215 16.79 -5.18 -9.47
N THR A 216 15.69 -4.46 -9.25
CA THR A 216 14.34 -5.04 -9.12
C THR A 216 13.59 -5.07 -10.46
N SER A 217 14.05 -4.30 -11.45
CA SER A 217 13.55 -4.31 -12.82
C SER A 217 14.09 -5.52 -13.60
N SER A 218 13.25 -6.16 -14.41
CA SER A 218 13.66 -7.26 -15.30
C SER A 218 14.71 -6.85 -16.33
N SER A 219 14.78 -5.56 -16.67
CA SER A 219 15.78 -4.98 -17.57
C SER A 219 17.11 -4.66 -16.86
N GLY A 220 17.13 -4.66 -15.52
CA GLY A 220 18.25 -4.22 -14.69
C GLY A 220 18.42 -2.70 -14.59
N TYR A 221 17.47 -1.94 -15.12
CA TYR A 221 17.41 -0.49 -15.06
C TYR A 221 15.95 -0.01 -15.12
N THR A 222 15.73 1.21 -14.66
CA THR A 222 14.43 1.90 -14.74
C THR A 222 14.66 3.36 -15.10
N ASN A 223 13.66 4.03 -15.64
CA ASN A 223 13.72 5.46 -15.88
C ASN A 223 13.25 6.23 -14.63
N VAL A 224 13.73 7.47 -14.51
CA VAL A 224 13.30 8.44 -13.53
C VAL A 224 12.03 9.10 -14.08
N PRO A 225 10.85 8.81 -13.50
CA PRO A 225 9.58 9.20 -14.12
C PRO A 225 9.37 10.71 -14.16
N SER A 226 9.86 11.44 -13.14
CA SER A 226 9.81 12.91 -13.05
C SER A 226 10.59 13.60 -14.15
N ASP A 227 11.62 12.95 -14.69
CA ASP A 227 12.51 13.49 -15.71
C ASP A 227 12.11 13.01 -17.12
N THR A 228 10.96 12.33 -17.23
CA THR A 228 10.51 11.67 -18.45
C THR A 228 9.36 12.43 -19.09
N HIS A 229 9.62 12.99 -20.27
CA HIS A 229 8.65 13.81 -20.99
C HIS A 229 8.63 13.46 -22.48
N LEU A 230 7.46 13.62 -23.09
CA LEU A 230 7.33 13.59 -24.54
C LEU A 230 8.12 14.75 -25.16
N HIS A 231 8.88 14.45 -26.21
CA HIS A 231 9.64 15.43 -26.95
C HIS A 231 9.05 15.59 -28.36
N SER A 232 8.71 16.82 -28.73
CA SER A 232 8.03 17.16 -29.98
C SER A 232 8.95 17.67 -31.10
N GLY A 233 10.26 17.74 -30.87
CA GLY A 233 11.25 18.17 -31.87
C GLY A 233 11.91 17.00 -32.62
N GLU A 234 12.52 17.31 -33.76
CA GLU A 234 13.40 16.37 -34.43
C GLU A 234 14.69 16.20 -33.62
N ILE A 235 15.05 14.94 -33.36
CA ILE A 235 16.27 14.56 -32.67
C ILE A 235 17.17 13.87 -33.68
N PRO A 236 18.44 14.32 -33.84
CA PRO A 236 19.43 13.60 -34.64
C PRO A 236 19.54 12.13 -34.21
N GLU A 237 19.61 11.21 -35.16
CA GLU A 237 19.63 9.76 -34.87
C GLU A 237 20.76 9.36 -33.92
N LEU A 238 21.90 10.06 -33.98
CA LEU A 238 23.05 9.89 -33.09
C LEU A 238 22.75 10.11 -31.60
N LEU A 239 21.68 10.85 -31.27
CA LEU A 239 21.25 11.12 -29.89
C LEU A 239 20.15 10.17 -29.41
N LEU A 240 19.63 9.30 -30.29
CA LEU A 240 18.63 8.29 -29.96
C LEU A 240 19.33 7.03 -29.47
N LEU A 241 19.06 6.64 -28.22
CA LEU A 241 19.61 5.42 -27.65
C LEU A 241 18.59 4.28 -27.67
N LYS A 242 19.09 3.08 -27.97
CA LYS A 242 18.35 1.83 -27.86
C LYS A 242 18.43 1.27 -26.44
N PRO A 243 17.44 0.48 -26.01
CA PRO A 243 17.46 -0.22 -24.72
C PRO A 243 18.76 -0.98 -24.42
N SER A 244 19.36 -1.63 -25.43
CA SER A 244 20.62 -2.36 -25.31
C SER A 244 21.81 -1.46 -24.97
N GLU A 245 21.88 -0.28 -25.58
CA GLU A 245 22.95 0.71 -25.37
C GLU A 245 22.86 1.33 -23.98
N ILE A 246 21.64 1.66 -23.54
CA ILE A 246 21.35 2.15 -22.18
C ILE A 246 21.79 1.12 -21.14
N ARG A 247 21.41 -0.16 -21.33
CA ARG A 247 21.79 -1.24 -20.43
C ARG A 247 23.31 -1.42 -20.36
N SER A 248 23.99 -1.37 -21.50
CA SER A 248 25.45 -1.51 -21.58
C SER A 248 26.16 -0.36 -20.84
N TYR A 249 25.70 0.87 -21.08
CA TYR A 249 26.24 2.05 -20.41
C TYR A 249 26.10 1.99 -18.89
N LEU A 250 24.89 1.67 -18.39
CA LEU A 250 24.59 1.64 -16.95
C LEU A 250 25.27 0.48 -16.23
N LYS A 251 25.52 -0.65 -16.91
CA LYS A 251 26.34 -1.74 -16.36
C LYS A 251 27.80 -1.33 -16.18
N THR A 252 28.34 -0.62 -17.15
CA THR A 252 29.76 -0.21 -17.16
C THR A 252 30.02 0.97 -16.21
N HIS A 253 29.02 1.82 -16.00
CA HIS A 253 29.10 3.03 -15.16
C HIS A 253 28.15 2.95 -13.95
N SER A 254 28.30 1.89 -13.15
CA SER A 254 27.48 1.64 -11.97
C SER A 254 27.48 2.85 -11.01
N GLY A 255 26.28 3.32 -10.66
CA GLY A 255 26.07 4.48 -9.78
C GLY A 255 25.79 5.80 -10.52
N LYS A 256 25.91 5.84 -11.86
CA LYS A 256 25.56 7.03 -12.66
C LYS A 256 24.16 6.94 -13.24
N LYS A 257 23.57 8.11 -13.51
CA LYS A 257 22.35 8.28 -14.29
C LYS A 257 22.72 8.56 -15.75
N LEU A 258 21.85 8.19 -16.69
CA LEU A 258 22.01 8.46 -18.12
C LEU A 258 20.79 9.20 -18.66
N SER A 259 20.95 10.47 -19.01
CA SER A 259 19.91 11.24 -19.69
C SER A 259 20.06 11.08 -21.20
N CYS A 260 18.99 10.68 -21.88
CA CYS A 260 19.00 10.40 -23.32
C CYS A 260 17.62 10.56 -23.95
N PHE A 261 17.57 10.43 -25.28
CA PHE A 261 16.33 10.35 -26.03
C PHE A 261 16.07 8.92 -26.49
N ILE A 262 14.82 8.49 -26.41
CA ILE A 262 14.36 7.21 -26.98
C ILE A 262 13.20 7.48 -27.92
N LYS A 263 13.27 6.92 -29.13
CA LYS A 263 12.20 7.00 -30.13
C LYS A 263 11.61 5.62 -30.37
N GLY A 264 10.32 5.43 -30.09
CA GLY A 264 9.68 4.13 -30.18
C GLY A 264 8.16 4.19 -30.32
N THR A 265 7.56 3.09 -30.73
CA THR A 265 6.11 2.96 -30.84
C THR A 265 5.52 2.62 -29.47
N VAL A 266 4.50 3.35 -29.02
CA VAL A 266 3.77 3.01 -27.80
C VAL A 266 2.89 1.79 -28.06
N LEU A 267 3.11 0.71 -27.33
CA LEU A 267 2.31 -0.53 -27.44
C LEU A 267 1.17 -0.56 -26.43
N GLU A 268 1.41 -0.08 -25.21
CA GLU A 268 0.46 -0.20 -24.10
C GLU A 268 0.70 0.92 -23.06
N ILE A 269 -0.37 1.37 -22.40
CA ILE A 269 -0.34 2.34 -21.30
C ILE A 269 -1.18 1.76 -20.14
N ARG A 270 -0.61 1.67 -18.94
CA ARG A 270 -1.29 1.25 -17.68
C ARG A 270 -1.25 2.37 -16.65
#